data_AF-A0A937VAQ5-F1
#
_entry.id   AF-A0A937VAQ5-F1
#
_cell.length_a   1.000
_cell.length_b   1.000
_cell.length_c   1.000
_cell.angle_alpha   90.00
_cell.angle_beta   90.00
_cell.angle_gamma   90.00
#
_symmetry.space_group_name_H-M   'P 1'
#
loop_
_entity.id
_entity.type
_entity.pdbx_description
1 polymer ?
#
loop_
_entity_poly.entity_id
_entity_poly.type
_entity_poly.pdbx_seq_one_letter_code
_entity_poly.pdbx_strand_id
1 'polypeptide(L)' 'MLSYLGSTWGKGPVRYSDAQAAAFTTDAIAHEGVVAWDAPIQPSGLIPEDFIAQLRAIGQAVG' A
#
# COMPACT_ATOMS: atom_id res chain seq x y z
N MET A 1 11.38 -3.80 3.07
CA MET A 1 11.33 -2.72 2.06
C MET A 1 10.44 -1.59 2.54
N LEU A 2 10.86 -0.34 2.38
CA LEU A 2 10.05 0.84 2.67
C LEU A 2 9.61 1.45 1.33
N SER A 3 8.31 1.64 1.12
CA SER A 3 7.77 2.23 -0.10
C SER A 3 6.46 3.00 0.18
N TYR A 4 5.90 3.66 -0.83
CA TYR A 4 4.72 4.53 -0.72
C TYR A 4 3.66 4.15 -1.75
N LEU A 5 2.38 4.27 -1.38
CA LEU A 5 1.25 3.97 -2.27
C LEU A 5 0.82 5.16 -3.14
N GLY A 6 1.12 6.38 -2.68
CA GLY A 6 0.88 7.61 -3.46
C GLY A 6 1.85 7.75 -4.63
N SER A 7 1.70 8.82 -5.42
CA SER A 7 2.71 9.16 -6.44
C SER A 7 4.04 9.62 -5.83
N THR A 8 4.01 10.05 -4.56
CA THR A 8 5.18 10.36 -3.73
C THR A 8 4.86 10.05 -2.27
N TRP A 9 5.86 10.11 -1.38
CA TRP A 9 5.66 9.98 0.07
C TRP A 9 4.63 10.98 0.62
N GLY A 10 3.66 10.47 1.38
CA GLY A 10 2.64 11.20 2.11
C GLY A 10 1.56 11.88 1.25
N LYS A 11 1.62 11.78 -0.08
CA LYS A 11 0.72 12.55 -0.98
C LYS A 11 0.56 11.95 -2.37
N GLY A 12 -0.42 12.51 -3.10
CA GLY A 12 -0.68 12.20 -4.50
C GLY A 12 -1.67 11.05 -4.69
N PRO A 13 -2.12 10.80 -5.93
CA PRO A 13 -3.06 9.73 -6.24
C PRO A 13 -2.39 8.35 -6.07
N VAL A 14 -3.21 7.31 -6.06
CA VAL A 14 -2.77 5.91 -6.06
C VAL A 14 -1.81 5.66 -7.23
N ARG A 15 -0.65 5.08 -6.93
CA ARG A 15 0.43 4.81 -7.90
C ARG A 15 0.36 3.42 -8.54
N TYR A 16 -0.18 2.44 -7.82
CA TYR A 16 -0.22 1.04 -8.25
C TYR A 16 -1.66 0.55 -8.37
N SER A 17 -1.89 -0.45 -9.22
CA SER A 17 -3.09 -1.28 -9.06
C SER A 17 -3.00 -2.13 -7.79
N ASP A 18 -4.15 -2.56 -7.29
CA ASP A 18 -4.23 -3.43 -6.11
C ASP A 18 -3.43 -4.72 -6.30
N ALA A 19 -3.52 -5.33 -7.49
CA ALA A 19 -2.77 -6.53 -7.83
C ALA A 19 -1.25 -6.31 -7.79
N GLN A 20 -0.76 -5.15 -8.24
CA GLN A 20 0.67 -4.83 -8.18
C GLN A 20 1.14 -4.64 -6.74
N ALA A 21 0.40 -3.88 -5.94
CA ALA A 21 0.76 -3.63 -4.54
C ALA A 21 0.73 -4.91 -3.70
N ALA A 22 -0.27 -5.78 -3.93
CA ALA A 22 -0.33 -7.12 -3.36
C ALA A 22 0.87 -7.96 -3.79
N ALA A 23 1.19 -8.01 -5.10
CA ALA A 23 2.30 -8.79 -5.63
C ALA A 23 3.65 -8.41 -5.02
N PHE A 24 3.94 -7.10 -4.85
CA PHE A 24 5.16 -6.66 -4.17
C PHE A 24 5.24 -7.16 -2.73
N THR A 25 4.10 -7.21 -2.03
CA THR A 25 4.04 -7.64 -0.64
C THR A 25 4.17 -9.16 -0.52
N THR A 26 3.46 -9.92 -1.36
CA THR A 26 3.58 -11.38 -1.40
C THR A 26 4.97 -11.84 -1.81
N ASP A 27 5.61 -11.15 -2.77
CA ASP A 27 6.98 -11.44 -3.19
C ASP A 27 7.99 -11.19 -2.07
N ALA A 28 7.86 -10.06 -1.36
CA ALA A 28 8.70 -9.79 -0.20
C ALA A 28 8.55 -10.88 0.88
N ILE A 29 7.32 -11.30 1.20
CA ILE A 29 7.04 -12.36 2.19
C ILE A 29 7.62 -13.70 1.75
N ALA A 30 7.51 -14.05 0.46
CA ALA A 30 8.09 -15.28 -0.08
C ALA A 30 9.62 -15.35 0.10
N HIS A 31 10.26 -14.20 0.26
CA HIS A 31 11.70 -14.05 0.55
C HIS A 31 11.98 -13.66 2.01
N GLU A 32 11.09 -14.03 2.94
CA GLU A 32 11.21 -13.78 4.39
C GLU A 32 11.31 -12.28 4.75
N GLY A 33 10.86 -11.42 3.84
CA GLY A 33 10.87 -9.98 3.97
C GLY A 33 9.52 -9.40 4.37
N VAL A 34 9.52 -8.09 4.62
CA VAL A 34 8.32 -7.30 4.90
C VAL A 34 8.30 -6.03 4.07
N VAL A 35 7.11 -5.51 3.78
CA VAL A 35 6.93 -4.18 3.17
C VAL A 35 6.21 -3.27 4.15
N ALA A 36 6.81 -2.11 4.42
CA ALA A 36 6.15 -1.00 5.11
C ALA A 36 5.66 -0.01 4.05
N TRP A 37 4.34 0.19 4.00
CA TRP A 37 3.69 1.08 3.06
C TRP A 37 3.33 2.41 3.73
N ASP A 38 3.85 3.50 3.18
CA ASP A 38 3.32 4.84 3.43
C ASP A 38 2.05 5.08 2.62
N ALA A 39 1.01 5.55 3.29
CA ALA A 39 -0.27 5.92 2.70
C ALA A 39 -0.54 7.41 2.98
N PRO A 40 -0.98 8.21 1.99
CA PRO A 40 -1.37 9.59 2.22
C PRO A 40 -2.47 9.72 3.27
N ILE A 41 -2.46 10.86 3.97
CA ILE A 41 -3.51 11.23 4.94
C ILE A 41 -4.26 12.47 4.47
N GLN A 42 -5.55 12.53 4.75
CA GLN A 42 -6.36 13.72 4.55
C GLN A 42 -6.16 14.72 5.70
N PRO A 43 -6.51 16.01 5.53
CA PRO A 43 -6.49 16.99 6.63
C PRO A 43 -7.33 16.58 7.86
N SER A 44 -8.33 15.70 7.66
CA SER A 44 -9.12 15.09 8.74
C SER A 44 -8.34 14.08 9.58
N GLY A 45 -7.13 13.69 9.16
CA GLY A 45 -6.34 12.61 9.75
C GLY A 45 -6.74 11.21 9.27
N LEU A 46 -7.72 11.09 8.37
CA LEU A 46 -8.15 9.81 7.81
C LEU A 46 -7.30 9.43 6.59
N ILE A 47 -7.12 8.13 6.38
CA ILE A 47 -6.57 7.59 5.12
C ILE A 47 -7.68 7.69 4.06
N PRO A 48 -7.41 8.21 2.84
CA PRO A 48 -8.41 8.23 1.78
C PRO A 48 -8.88 6.82 1.38
N GLU A 49 -10.15 6.69 0.99
CA GLU A 49 -10.79 5.38 0.75
C GLU A 49 -10.08 4.55 -0.33
N ASP A 50 -9.57 5.16 -1.39
CA ASP A 50 -8.83 4.44 -2.44
C ASP A 50 -7.60 3.71 -1.89
N PHE A 51 -6.91 4.31 -0.91
CA PHE A 51 -5.79 3.67 -0.22
C PHE A 51 -6.25 2.61 0.80
N ILE A 52 -7.40 2.82 1.45
CA ILE A 52 -8.01 1.78 2.29
C ILE A 52 -8.38 0.55 1.46
N ALA A 53 -8.97 0.73 0.29
CA ALA A 53 -9.30 -0.36 -0.64
C ALA A 53 -8.05 -1.14 -1.04
N GLN A 54 -6.98 -0.44 -1.43
CA GLN A 54 -5.71 -1.06 -1.79
C GLN A 54 -5.04 -1.79 -0.60
N LEU A 55 -5.06 -1.20 0.60
CA LEU A 55 -4.55 -1.84 1.82
C LEU A 55 -5.36 -3.10 2.17
N ARG A 56 -6.68 -3.09 1.97
CA ARG A 56 -7.52 -4.30 2.11
C ARG A 56 -7.13 -5.37 1.10
N ALA A 57 -6.91 -5.00 -0.16
CA ALA A 57 -6.50 -5.96 -1.19
C ALA A 57 -5.14 -6.58 -0.88
N ILE A 58 -4.17 -5.79 -0.38
CA ILE A 58 -2.89 -6.31 0.12
C ILE A 58 -3.12 -7.28 1.28
N GLY A 59 -3.93 -6.89 2.28
CA GLY A 59 -4.24 -7.75 3.44
C GLY A 59 -4.86 -9.08 3.03
N GLN A 60 -5.85 -9.06 2.13
CA GLN A 60 -6.49 -10.27 1.59
C GLN A 60 -5.52 -11.18 0.84
N ALA A 61 -4.47 -10.64 0.22
CA ALA A 61 -3.48 -11.42 -0.51
C ALA A 61 -2.46 -12.13 0.40
N VAL A 62 -2.31 -11.67 1.66
CA VAL A 62 -1.26 -12.16 2.56
C VAL A 62 -1.79 -12.89 3.81
N GLY A 63 -3.07 -12.76 4.14
CA GLY A 63 -3.73 -13.48 5.24
C GLY A 63 -4.36 -12.57 6.27
#